data_AF-A0A2N7GBF9-F1
#
_entry.id   AF-A0A2N7GBF9-F1
#
_cell.length_a   1.000
_cell.length_b   1.000
_cell.length_c   1.000
_cell.angle_alpha   90.00
_cell.angle_beta   90.00
_cell.angle_gamma   90.00
#
_symmetry.space_group_name_H-M   'P 1'
#
loop_
_entity.id
_entity.type
_entity.pdbx_description
1 polymer ?
#
loop_
_entity_poly.entity_id
_entity_poly.type
_entity_poly.pdbx_seq_one_letter_code
_entity_poly.pdbx_strand_id
1 'polypeptide(L)'
;MSVELLENAIHRPCPDMTCYSLNSEQKSKGLERLAKVKAQLKEDQLVNLRQERQQLQSAYAKTDSPREQSRITRLINIIDAKAIRISERWS
;
A
#
# COMPACT_ATOMS: atom_id res chain seq x y z
N MET A 1 13.15 27.35 31.07
CA MET A 1 13.98 27.43 29.85
C MET A 1 13.10 27.96 28.75
N SER A 2 13.22 29.25 28.46
CA SER A 2 12.49 29.95 27.40
C SER A 2 13.02 29.50 26.04
N VAL A 3 12.11 29.07 25.18
CA VAL A 3 12.43 28.75 23.78
C VAL A 3 12.57 30.08 23.06
N GLU A 4 13.81 30.52 22.84
CA GLU A 4 14.10 31.70 22.03
C GLU A 4 13.65 31.42 20.59
N LEU A 5 12.71 32.23 20.11
CA LEU A 5 12.28 32.23 18.72
C LEU A 5 13.46 32.69 17.86
N LEU A 6 13.87 31.84 16.91
CA LEU A 6 14.82 32.20 15.85
C LEU A 6 14.22 33.32 14.99
N GLU A 7 14.33 34.57 15.44
CA GLU A 7 13.80 35.76 14.76
C GLU A 7 14.56 36.13 13.48
N ASN A 8 15.70 35.49 13.19
CA ASN A 8 16.54 35.83 12.03
C ASN A 8 16.95 34.58 11.23
N ALA A 9 15.99 33.90 10.61
CA ALA A 9 16.31 33.07 9.45
C ALA A 9 16.75 34.01 8.30
N ILE A 10 18.06 34.10 8.06
CA ILE A 10 18.68 34.92 6.99
C ILE A 10 18.16 34.54 5.59
N HIS A 11 17.53 33.38 5.46
CA HIS A 11 16.91 32.91 4.23
C HIS A 11 15.40 32.79 4.43
N ARG A 12 14.65 33.67 3.75
CA ARG A 12 13.22 33.40 3.48
C ARG A 12 13.15 32.16 2.59
N PRO A 13 12.16 31.25 2.78
CA PRO A 13 11.91 30.21 1.79
C PRO A 13 11.78 30.88 0.41
N CYS A 14 12.44 30.31 -0.60
CA CYS A 14 12.39 30.85 -1.95
C CYS A 14 10.92 31.04 -2.36
N PRO A 15 10.56 32.19 -2.96
CA PRO A 15 9.18 32.43 -3.37
C PRO A 15 8.73 31.34 -4.34
N ASP A 16 7.50 30.85 -4.16
CA ASP A 16 6.91 29.89 -5.08
C ASP A 16 6.90 30.50 -6.48
N MET A 17 7.72 29.94 -7.36
CA MET A 17 7.78 30.37 -8.74
C MET A 17 6.55 29.79 -9.45
N THR A 18 5.50 30.61 -9.58
CA THR A 18 4.21 30.22 -10.17
C THR A 18 4.35 29.70 -11.60
N CYS A 19 5.36 30.15 -12.35
CA CYS A 19 5.69 29.67 -13.70
C CYS A 19 6.25 28.24 -13.74
N TYR A 20 6.71 27.68 -12.61
CA TYR A 20 7.15 26.29 -12.47
C TYR A 20 6.17 25.44 -11.65
N SER A 21 5.05 26.03 -11.23
CA SER A 21 4.01 25.33 -10.47
C SER A 21 2.99 24.69 -11.43
N LEU A 22 2.54 23.48 -11.10
CA LEU A 22 1.51 22.80 -11.90
C LEU A 22 0.20 23.60 -11.88
N ASN A 23 -0.40 23.78 -13.05
CA ASN A 23 -1.76 24.34 -13.15
C ASN A 23 -2.83 23.32 -12.68
N SER A 24 -4.08 23.75 -12.56
CA SER A 24 -5.17 22.90 -12.05
C SER A 24 -5.38 21.63 -12.89
N GLU A 25 -5.28 21.73 -14.21
CA GLU A 25 -5.44 20.61 -15.14
C GLU A 25 -4.29 19.60 -15.05
N GLN A 26 -3.05 20.08 -14.90
CA GLN A 26 -1.89 19.22 -14.69
C GLN A 26 -1.97 18.49 -13.35
N LYS A 27 -2.46 19.17 -12.31
CA LYS A 27 -2.71 18.56 -11.00
C LYS A 27 -3.78 17.48 -11.08
N SER A 28 -4.92 17.73 -11.72
CA SER A 28 -5.99 16.74 -11.85
C SER A 28 -5.51 15.50 -12.62
N LYS A 29 -4.84 15.71 -13.76
CA LYS A 29 -4.24 14.63 -14.55
C LYS A 29 -3.18 13.85 -13.77
N GLY A 30 -2.40 14.53 -12.93
CA GLY A 30 -1.44 13.90 -12.02
C GLY A 30 -2.14 13.00 -10.98
N LEU A 31 -3.20 13.50 -10.36
CA LEU A 31 -3.98 12.74 -9.37
C LEU A 31 -4.67 11.52 -9.98
N GLU A 32 -5.22 11.64 -11.19
CA GLU A 32 -5.80 10.50 -11.92
C GLU A 32 -4.76 9.40 -12.20
N ARG A 33 -3.55 9.78 -12.63
CA ARG A 33 -2.45 8.84 -12.83
C ARG A 33 -2.04 8.17 -11.53
N LEU A 34 -1.94 8.93 -10.45
CA LEU A 34 -1.62 8.37 -9.13
C LEU A 34 -2.70 7.39 -8.66
N ALA A 35 -3.98 7.69 -8.88
CA ALA A 35 -5.07 6.76 -8.56
C ALA A 35 -4.95 5.45 -9.36
N LYS A 36 -4.66 5.52 -10.66
CA LYS A 36 -4.43 4.34 -11.50
C LYS A 36 -3.25 3.50 -11.00
N VAL A 37 -2.12 4.13 -10.70
CA VAL A 37 -0.93 3.41 -10.21
C VAL A 37 -1.20 2.76 -8.84
N LYS A 38 -1.88 3.45 -7.92
CA LYS A 38 -2.29 2.87 -6.63
C LYS A 38 -3.16 1.63 -6.82
N ALA A 39 -4.15 1.69 -7.72
CA ALA A 39 -5.02 0.57 -8.03
C ALA A 39 -4.24 -0.61 -8.64
N GLN A 40 -3.31 -0.34 -9.55
CA GLN A 40 -2.47 -1.37 -10.16
C GLN A 40 -1.57 -2.05 -9.11
N LEU A 41 -0.88 -1.27 -8.27
CA LEU A 41 -0.03 -1.82 -7.21
C LEU A 41 -0.82 -2.65 -6.20
N LYS A 42 -2.04 -2.21 -5.87
CA LYS A 42 -2.96 -2.98 -5.01
C LYS A 42 -3.27 -4.33 -5.65
N GLU A 43 -3.66 -4.33 -6.91
CA GLU A 43 -4.07 -5.56 -7.59
C GLU A 43 -2.89 -6.53 -7.81
N ASP A 44 -1.72 -6.03 -8.21
CA ASP A 44 -0.50 -6.85 -8.37
C ASP A 44 -0.13 -7.58 -7.07
N GLN A 45 -0.26 -6.90 -5.93
CA GLN A 45 -0.03 -7.51 -4.62
C GLN A 45 -1.10 -8.54 -4.25
N LEU A 46 -2.37 -8.26 -4.53
CA LEU A 46 -3.48 -9.16 -4.21
C LEU A 46 -3.50 -10.42 -5.08
N VAL A 47 -3.15 -10.32 -6.37
CA VAL A 47 -3.09 -11.48 -7.28
C VAL A 47 -2.14 -12.55 -6.77
N ASN A 48 -0.94 -12.16 -6.34
CA ASN A 48 0.05 -13.09 -5.78
C ASN A 48 -0.49 -13.82 -4.53
N LEU A 49 -1.15 -13.09 -3.63
CA LEU A 49 -1.75 -13.67 -2.42
C LEU A 49 -2.92 -14.60 -2.75
N ARG A 50 -3.75 -14.28 -3.74
CA ARG A 50 -4.84 -15.17 -4.19
C ARG A 50 -4.30 -16.48 -4.76
N GLN A 51 -3.21 -16.43 -5.54
CA GLN A 51 -2.55 -17.63 -6.06
C GLN A 51 -1.96 -18.49 -4.93
N GLU A 52 -1.24 -17.89 -3.99
CA GLU A 52 -0.67 -18.59 -2.83
C GLU A 52 -1.77 -19.26 -2.00
N ARG A 53 -2.89 -18.55 -1.78
CA ARG A 53 -4.06 -19.09 -1.09
C ARG A 53 -4.67 -20.30 -1.81
N GLN A 54 -4.83 -20.23 -3.13
CA GLN A 54 -5.35 -21.35 -3.93
C GLN A 54 -4.42 -22.58 -3.85
N GLN A 55 -3.11 -22.37 -3.89
CA GLN A 55 -2.14 -23.45 -3.72
C GLN A 55 -2.29 -24.13 -2.37
N LEU A 56 -2.38 -23.34 -1.28
CA LEU A 56 -2.59 -23.87 0.07
C LEU A 56 -3.94 -24.60 0.20
N GLN A 57 -5.01 -24.08 -0.39
CA GLN A 57 -6.30 -24.78 -0.41
C GLN A 57 -6.22 -26.12 -1.13
N SER A 58 -5.49 -26.18 -2.26
CA SER A 58 -5.27 -27.44 -2.97
C SER A 58 -4.43 -28.42 -2.15
N ALA A 59 -3.45 -27.93 -1.38
CA ALA A 59 -2.66 -28.75 -0.46
C ALA A 59 -3.49 -29.26 0.72
N TYR A 60 -4.39 -28.43 1.25
CA TYR A 60 -5.33 -28.81 2.30
C TYR A 60 -6.22 -29.98 1.85
N ALA A 61 -6.78 -29.89 0.64
CA ALA A 61 -7.65 -30.92 0.08
C ALA A 61 -6.94 -32.26 -0.21
N LYS A 62 -5.61 -32.24 -0.35
CA LYS A 62 -4.79 -33.44 -0.65
C LYS A 62 -4.19 -34.09 0.58
N THR A 63 -4.31 -33.48 1.76
CA THR A 63 -3.63 -33.95 2.97
C THR A 63 -4.64 -34.53 3.97
N ASP A 64 -4.38 -35.75 4.43
CA ASP A 64 -5.21 -36.42 5.43
C ASP A 64 -4.68 -36.26 6.86
N SER A 65 -3.51 -35.61 7.02
CA SER A 65 -2.89 -35.37 8.32
C SER A 65 -3.53 -34.17 9.02
N PRO A 66 -4.15 -34.34 10.20
CA PRO A 66 -4.76 -33.23 10.96
C PRO A 66 -3.76 -32.14 11.35
N ARG A 67 -2.49 -32.53 11.55
CA ARG A 67 -1.40 -31.62 11.86
C ARG A 67 -1.05 -30.72 10.68
N GLU A 68 -0.96 -31.30 9.48
CA GLU A 68 -0.69 -30.53 8.26
C GLU A 68 -1.88 -29.67 7.88
N GLN A 69 -3.11 -30.17 8.02
CA GLN A 69 -4.33 -29.37 7.84
C GLN A 69 -4.32 -28.14 8.75
N SER A 70 -4.01 -28.31 10.04
CA SER A 70 -3.92 -27.20 11.00
C SER A 70 -2.84 -26.18 10.63
N ARG A 71 -1.69 -26.66 10.13
CA ARG A 71 -0.60 -25.79 9.64
C ARG A 71 -1.06 -24.97 8.43
N ILE A 72 -1.68 -25.63 7.45
CA ILE A 72 -2.16 -24.98 6.23
C ILE A 72 -3.23 -23.94 6.54
N THR A 73 -4.18 -24.24 7.44
CA THR A 73 -5.20 -23.27 7.88
C THR A 73 -4.56 -22.01 8.49
N ARG A 74 -3.52 -22.16 9.32
CA ARG A 74 -2.79 -21.00 9.85
C ARG A 74 -2.14 -20.16 8.76
N LEU A 75 -1.55 -20.79 7.75
CA LEU A 75 -0.94 -20.08 6.62
C LEU A 75 -2.00 -19.31 5.80
N ILE A 76 -3.16 -19.92 5.55
CA ILE A 76 -4.29 -19.26 4.88
C ILE A 76 -4.73 -18.04 5.69
N ASN A 77 -4.90 -18.16 7.01
CA ASN A 77 -5.29 -17.03 7.86
C ASN A 77 -4.26 -15.88 7.82
N ILE A 78 -2.97 -16.19 7.74
CA ILE A 78 -1.91 -15.18 7.59
C ILE A 78 -2.03 -14.45 6.25
N ILE A 79 -2.29 -15.18 5.16
CA ILE A 79 -2.48 -14.60 3.82
C ILE A 79 -3.72 -13.71 3.79
N ASP A 80 -4.84 -14.18 4.35
CA ASP A 80 -6.08 -13.42 4.42
C ASP A 80 -5.89 -12.11 5.22
N ALA A 81 -5.18 -12.18 6.36
CA ALA A 81 -4.83 -10.98 7.13
C ALA A 81 -3.92 -10.01 6.36
N LYS A 82 -2.96 -10.51 5.57
CA LYS A 82 -2.12 -9.67 4.70
C LYS A 82 -2.94 -9.01 3.60
N ALA A 83 -3.87 -9.73 2.98
CA ALA A 83 -4.73 -9.21 1.93
C ALA A 83 -5.63 -8.07 2.45
N ILE A 84 -6.17 -8.19 3.66
CA ILE A 84 -6.93 -7.13 4.33
C ILE A 84 -6.09 -5.87 4.49
N ARG A 85 -4.87 -5.99 5.06
CA ARG A 85 -3.97 -4.84 5.25
C ARG A 85 -3.58 -4.15 3.94
N ILE A 86 -3.34 -4.92 2.88
CA ILE A 86 -3.04 -4.37 1.56
C ILE A 86 -4.26 -3.62 1.02
N SER A 87 -5.46 -4.17 1.20
CA SER A 87 -6.68 -3.49 0.80
C SER A 87 -6.86 -2.17 1.54
N GLU A 88 -6.67 -2.14 2.86
CA GLU A 88 -6.77 -0.94 3.69
C GLU A 88 -5.72 0.12 3.34
N ARG A 89 -4.47 -0.30 3.12
CA ARG A 89 -3.36 0.62 2.77
C ARG A 89 -3.60 1.38 1.47
N TRP A 90 -4.24 0.74 0.49
CA TRP A 90 -4.47 1.28 -0.84
C TRP A 90 -5.93 1.67 -1.11
N SER A 91 -6.79 1.69 -0.08
CA SER A 91 -8.12 2.31 -0.13
C SER A 91 -7.99 3.83 -0.06
#